data_AF-A0A382Y7D5-F1
#
_entry.id   AF-A0A382Y7D5-F1
#
_cell.length_a   1.000
_cell.length_b   1.000
_cell.length_c   1.000
_cell.angle_alpha   90.00
_cell.angle_beta   90.00
_cell.angle_gamma   90.00
#
_symmetry.space_group_name_H-M   'P 1'
#
loop_
_entity.id
_entity.type
_entity.pdbx_description
1 polymer ?
#
loop_
_entity_poly.entity_id
_entity_poly.type
_entity_poly.pdbx_seq_one_letter_code
_entity_poly.pdbx_strand_id
1 'polypeptide(L)' 'MVKLNVRDFMKKIATYVHPERGFLPYPDPLLELPPAYRAWDELNNAMPELLHNNVFRDALNNIPQLDPSGIKNGP' A
#
# COMPACT_ATOMS: atom_id res chain seq x y z
N MET A 1 -10.58 -17.99 29.77
CA MET A 1 -9.65 -18.60 28.78
C MET A 1 -10.41 -18.81 27.48
N VAL A 2 -10.14 -18.03 26.44
CA VAL A 2 -10.79 -18.19 25.12
C VAL A 2 -10.14 -19.41 24.45
N LYS A 3 -10.92 -20.44 24.09
CA LYS A 3 -10.41 -21.56 23.30
C LYS A 3 -10.32 -21.10 21.84
N LEU A 4 -9.10 -21.04 21.30
CA LEU A 4 -8.88 -20.76 19.88
C LEU A 4 -9.42 -21.94 19.07
N ASN A 5 -10.40 -21.70 18.19
CA ASN A 5 -10.81 -22.68 17.21
C ASN A 5 -9.76 -22.72 16.09
N VAL A 6 -8.83 -23.68 16.17
CA VAL A 6 -7.72 -23.84 15.24
C VAL A 6 -8.20 -23.95 13.79
N ARG A 7 -9.36 -24.57 13.53
CA ARG A 7 -9.88 -24.68 12.15
C ARG A 7 -10.30 -23.33 11.59
N ASP A 8 -11.03 -22.54 12.36
CA ASP A 8 -11.48 -21.21 11.92
C ASP A 8 -10.29 -20.26 11.75
N PHE A 9 -9.29 -20.38 12.64
CA PHE A 9 -8.03 -19.64 12.54
C PHE A 9 -7.27 -19.99 11.25
N MET A 10 -7.09 -21.27 10.96
CA MET A 10 -6.41 -21.72 9.74
C MET A 10 -7.19 -21.35 8.48
N LYS A 11 -8.53 -21.40 8.51
CA LYS A 11 -9.37 -20.93 7.39
C LYS A 11 -9.20 -19.43 7.14
N LYS A 12 -9.10 -18.63 8.21
CA LYS A 12 -8.84 -17.19 8.10
C LYS A 12 -7.46 -16.91 7.53
N ILE A 13 -6.42 -17.62 7.97
CA ILE A 13 -5.06 -17.49 7.41
C ILE A 13 -5.06 -17.86 5.92
N ALA A 14 -5.70 -18.98 5.54
CA ALA A 14 -5.80 -19.40 4.14
C ALA A 14 -6.53 -18.40 3.24
N THR A 15 -7.25 -17.42 3.82
CA THR A 15 -7.87 -16.32 3.05
C THR A 15 -6.86 -15.23 2.69
N TYR A 16 -5.75 -15.10 3.43
CA TYR A 16 -4.76 -14.02 3.26
C TYR A 16 -3.37 -14.54 2.87
N VAL A 17 -3.19 -15.86 2.75
CA VAL A 17 -1.91 -16.50 2.41
C VAL A 17 -2.09 -17.27 1.12
N HIS A 18 -1.49 -16.78 0.05
CA HIS A 18 -1.47 -17.43 -1.25
C HIS A 18 -0.70 -18.76 -1.15
N PRO A 19 -1.22 -19.88 -1.70
CA PRO A 19 -0.63 -21.21 -1.53
C PRO A 19 0.82 -21.30 -2.05
N GLU A 20 1.15 -20.56 -3.10
CA GLU A 20 2.49 -20.58 -3.72
C GLU A 20 3.33 -19.35 -3.37
N ARG A 21 2.69 -18.24 -2.98
CA ARG A 21 3.32 -16.92 -2.86
C ARG A 21 3.36 -16.42 -1.42
N GLY A 22 2.83 -17.20 -0.48
CA GLY A 22 2.78 -16.85 0.92
C GLY A 22 2.00 -15.57 1.15
N PHE A 23 2.63 -14.59 1.78
CA PHE A 23 2.02 -13.28 2.09
C PHE A 23 2.15 -12.25 0.95
N LEU A 24 2.74 -12.63 -0.19
CA LEU A 24 2.74 -11.73 -1.33
C LEU A 24 1.31 -11.57 -1.86
N PRO A 25 0.93 -10.34 -2.25
CA PRO A 25 -0.38 -10.07 -2.81
C PRO A 25 -0.60 -10.89 -4.09
N TYR A 26 -1.87 -11.21 -4.33
CA TYR A 26 -2.33 -11.80 -5.57
C TYR A 26 -3.70 -11.18 -5.89
N PRO A 27 -3.83 -10.40 -6.98
CA PRO A 27 -2.88 -10.20 -8.07
C PRO A 27 -1.60 -9.42 -7.70
N ASP A 28 -0.65 -9.31 -8.63
CA ASP A 28 0.52 -8.46 -8.46
C ASP A 28 0.10 -6.99 -8.17
N PRO A 29 0.84 -6.24 -7.35
CA PRO A 29 0.50 -4.86 -7.01
C PRO A 29 0.45 -3.94 -8.23
N LEU A 30 -0.41 -2.92 -8.14
CA LEU A 30 -0.37 -1.80 -9.08
C LEU A 30 0.99 -1.10 -9.01
N LEU A 31 1.55 -0.78 -10.17
CA LEU A 31 2.79 0.00 -10.29
C LEU A 31 2.55 1.51 -10.27
N GLU A 32 1.34 1.93 -10.63
CA GLU A 32 0.91 3.32 -10.65
C GLU A 32 -0.51 3.41 -10.10
N LEU A 33 -0.80 4.49 -9.38
CA LEU A 33 -2.14 4.79 -8.90
C LEU A 33 -3.00 5.40 -10.03
N PRO A 34 -4.34 5.40 -9.88
CA PRO A 34 -5.20 6.13 -10.81
C PRO A 34 -4.77 7.60 -10.94
N PRO A 35 -5.01 8.26 -12.10
CA PRO A 35 -4.48 9.61 -12.38
C PRO A 35 -4.78 10.70 -11.34
N ALA A 36 -5.86 10.56 -10.59
CA ALA A 36 -6.20 11.47 -9.48
C ALA A 36 -5.16 11.47 -8.35
N TYR A 37 -4.33 10.43 -8.25
CA TYR A 37 -3.31 10.22 -7.23
C TYR A 37 -1.88 10.44 -7.73
N ARG A 38 -1.71 10.94 -8.96
CA ARG A 38 -0.40 11.12 -9.61
C ARG A 38 0.61 11.87 -8.75
N ALA A 39 0.17 12.88 -8.00
CA ALA A 39 1.05 13.66 -7.14
C ALA A 39 1.73 12.80 -6.06
N TRP A 40 1.10 11.71 -5.59
CA TRP A 40 1.72 10.76 -4.67
C TRP A 40 2.78 9.90 -5.38
N ASP A 41 2.51 9.43 -6.59
CA ASP A 41 3.48 8.66 -7.38
C ASP A 41 4.70 9.51 -7.76
N GLU A 42 4.48 10.77 -8.17
CA GLU A 42 5.57 11.73 -8.48
C GLU A 42 6.45 12.00 -7.26
N LEU A 43 5.84 12.21 -6.07
CA LEU A 43 6.59 12.38 -4.82
C LEU A 43 7.39 11.12 -4.47
N ASN A 44 6.81 9.93 -4.64
CA ASN A 44 7.48 8.66 -4.40
C ASN A 44 8.70 8.47 -5.33
N ASN A 45 8.53 8.76 -6.63
CA ASN A 45 9.60 8.64 -7.62
C ASN A 45 10.75 9.62 -7.37
N ALA A 46 10.45 10.84 -6.89
CA ALA A 46 11.45 11.84 -6.54
C ALA A 46 12.09 11.63 -5.15
N MET A 47 11.54 10.73 -4.32
CA MET A 47 11.92 10.57 -2.91
C MET A 47 13.43 10.36 -2.69
N PRO A 48 14.16 9.53 -3.46
CA PRO A 48 15.58 9.32 -3.24
C PRO A 48 16.40 10.62 -3.31
N GLU A 49 16.14 11.47 -4.29
CA GLU A 49 16.82 12.75 -4.47
C GLU A 49 16.40 13.77 -3.40
N LEU A 50 15.10 13.84 -3.10
CA LEU A 50 14.57 14.76 -2.09
C LEU A 50 15.10 14.45 -0.68
N LEU A 51 15.27 13.17 -0.35
CA LEU A 51 15.89 12.73 0.91
C LEU A 51 17.38 13.06 0.92
N HIS A 52 18.10 12.80 -0.16
CA HIS A 52 19.52 13.15 -0.29
C HIS A 52 19.76 14.64 -0.05
N ASN A 53 18.88 15.48 -0.58
CA ASN A 53 18.96 16.94 -0.48
C ASN A 53 18.32 17.50 0.81
N ASN A 54 17.79 16.66 1.71
CA ASN A 54 17.07 17.06 2.93
C ASN A 54 15.84 17.97 2.72
N VAL A 55 15.21 17.93 1.54
CA VAL A 55 14.05 18.79 1.18
C VAL A 55 12.75 18.01 1.03
N PHE A 56 12.73 16.71 1.37
CA PHE A 56 11.53 15.87 1.27
C PHE A 56 10.32 16.43 2.01
N ARG A 57 10.50 17.00 3.20
CA ARG A 57 9.40 17.57 3.99
C ARG A 57 8.77 18.78 3.30
N ASP A 58 9.57 19.61 2.66
CA ASP A 58 9.08 20.78 1.93
C ASP A 58 8.30 20.33 0.68
N ALA A 59 8.82 19.34 -0.05
CA ALA A 59 8.11 18.74 -1.18
C ALA A 59 6.77 18.11 -0.74
N LEU A 60 6.76 17.35 0.35
CA LEU A 60 5.55 16.76 0.92
C LEU A 60 4.51 17.82 1.32
N ASN A 61 4.92 18.95 1.90
CA ASN A 61 4.00 20.00 2.30
C ASN A 61 3.38 20.75 1.09
N ASN A 62 3.97 20.62 -0.10
CA ASN A 62 3.51 21.29 -1.32
C ASN A 62 2.61 20.42 -2.20
N ILE A 63 2.38 19.15 -1.86
CA ILE A 63 1.45 18.30 -2.63
C ILE A 63 -0.01 18.68 -2.32
N PRO A 64 -0.92 18.58 -3.30
CA PRO A 64 -2.34 18.80 -3.05
C PRO A 64 -2.90 17.77 -2.06
N GLN A 65 -3.86 18.20 -1.23
CA GLN A 65 -4.64 17.27 -0.42
C GLN A 65 -5.54 16.43 -1.35
N LEU A 66 -5.33 15.12 -1.36
CA LEU A 66 -6.08 14.17 -2.18
C LEU A 66 -7.12 13.43 -1.33
N ASP A 67 -8.29 13.14 -1.89
CA ASP A 67 -9.31 12.33 -1.23
C ASP A 67 -8.98 10.84 -1.35
N PRO A 68 -8.68 10.14 -0.24
CA PRO A 68 -8.35 8.73 -0.28
C PRO A 68 -9.58 7.84 -0.58
N SER A 69 -10.81 8.37 -0.53
CA SER A 69 -12.04 7.59 -0.72
C SER A 69 -12.19 6.96 -2.12
N GLY A 70 -11.44 7.47 -3.10
CA GLY A 70 -11.35 6.89 -4.45
C GLY A 70 -10.48 5.62 -4.54
N ILE A 71 -9.68 5.31 -3.51
CA ILE A 71 -8.93 4.04 -3.42
C ILE A 71 -9.84 3.01 -2.76
N LYS A 72 -10.60 2.28 -3.58
CA LYS A 72 -11.66 1.38 -3.09
C LYS A 72 -11.23 -0.06 -2.88
N ASN A 73 -10.11 -0.47 -3.48
CA ASN A 73 -9.55 -1.80 -3.34
C ASN A 73 -8.02 -1.65 -3.34
N GLY A 74 -7.34 -2.23 -2.35
CA GLY A 74 -5.92 -2.57 -2.52
C GLY A 74 -5.79 -3.70 -3.56
N PRO A 75 -4.59 -3.97 -4.08
CA PRO A 75 -4.34 -5.26 -4.71
C PRO A 75 -4.71 -6.42 -3.77
#